data_AF-G5AB24-F1
#
_entry.id   AF-G5AB24-F1
#
_cell.length_a   1.000
_cell.length_b   1.000
_cell.length_c   1.000
_cell.angle_alpha   90.00
_cell.angle_beta   90.00
_cell.angle_gamma   90.00
#
_symmetry.space_group_name_H-M   'P 1'
#
loop_
_entity.id
_entity.type
_entity.pdbx_description
1 polymer ?
#
loop_
_entity_poly.entity_id
_entity_poly.type
_entity_poly.pdbx_seq_one_letter_code
_entity_poly.pdbx_strand_id
1 'polypeptide(L)' 'MMRRISNAVEAQTGMSLPPIHEEPHAIELFNIGYHKLQLKPSKRKRRTNQLKLTTVLRLIREAEGTGTRSLPFKRRKR' A
#
# COMPACT_ATOMS: atom_id res chain seq x y z
N MET A 1 -4.47 11.85 -10.57
CA MET A 1 -4.40 10.43 -10.97
C MET A 1 -3.67 10.29 -12.31
N MET A 2 -4.20 10.91 -13.37
CA MET A 2 -3.62 10.85 -14.72
C MET A 2 -2.14 11.28 -14.82
N ARG A 3 -1.73 12.37 -14.15
CA ARG A 3 -0.31 12.78 -14.09
C ARG A 3 0.62 11.70 -13.52
N ARG A 4 0.15 10.90 -12.55
CA ARG A 4 0.99 9.83 -11.97
C ARG A 4 1.15 8.64 -12.90
N ILE A 5 0.12 8.37 -13.70
CA ILE A 5 0.14 7.35 -14.74
C ILE A 5 1.09 7.79 -15.86
N SER A 6 0.98 9.04 -16.33
CA SER A 6 1.91 9.67 -17.28
C SER A 6 3.37 9.52 -16.84
N ASN A 7 3.70 9.98 -15.64
CA ASN A 7 5.06 9.92 -15.13
C ASN A 7 5.57 8.48 -14.95
N ALA A 8 4.68 7.54 -14.62
CA ALA A 8 5.06 6.12 -14.49
C ALA A 8 5.33 5.47 -15.84
N VAL A 9 4.56 5.84 -16.87
CA VAL A 9 4.78 5.41 -18.26
C VAL A 9 6.08 6.02 -18.79
N GLU A 10 6.29 7.31 -18.62
CA GLU A 10 7.52 8.02 -19.03
C GLU A 10 8.76 7.44 -18.36
N ALA A 11 8.71 7.14 -17.06
CA ALA A 11 9.83 6.55 -16.33
C ALA A 11 10.18 5.12 -16.81
N GLN A 12 9.24 4.40 -17.42
CA GLN A 12 9.44 3.02 -17.87
C GLN A 12 9.79 2.94 -19.37
N THR A 13 9.16 3.77 -20.19
CA THR A 13 9.35 3.79 -21.64
C THR A 13 10.48 4.74 -22.05
N GLY A 14 10.90 5.67 -21.19
CA GLY A 14 11.93 6.66 -21.49
C GLY A 14 11.49 7.73 -22.49
N MET A 15 10.22 7.72 -22.90
CA MET A 15 9.61 8.65 -23.85
C MET A 15 8.49 9.44 -23.19
N SER A 16 8.38 10.72 -23.52
CA SER A 16 7.18 11.51 -23.25
C SER A 16 5.98 10.82 -23.89
N LEU A 17 4.88 10.65 -23.15
CA LEU A 17 3.66 9.92 -23.54
C LEU A 17 3.49 9.86 -25.07
N PRO A 18 3.67 8.67 -25.70
CA PRO A 18 3.58 8.57 -27.14
C PRO A 18 2.16 8.96 -27.59
N PRO A 19 2.00 9.62 -28.75
CA PRO A 19 0.68 9.86 -29.32
C PRO A 19 -0.03 8.51 -29.45
N ILE A 20 -1.20 8.40 -28.83
CA ILE A 20 -1.96 7.14 -28.76
C ILE A 20 -2.47 6.84 -30.17
N HIS A 21 -1.86 5.86 -30.84
CA HIS A 21 -2.21 5.50 -32.21
C HIS A 21 -3.33 4.46 -32.30
N GLU A 22 -3.41 3.52 -31.33
CA GLU A 22 -4.34 2.39 -31.36
C GLU A 22 -4.82 1.99 -29.96
N GLU A 23 -6.06 1.49 -29.86
CA GLU A 23 -6.70 1.03 -28.63
C GLU A 23 -5.92 -0.07 -27.86
N PRO A 24 -5.38 -1.14 -28.50
CA PRO A 24 -4.55 -2.12 -27.79
C PRO A 24 -3.31 -1.49 -27.16
N HIS A 25 -2.69 -0.54 -27.85
CA HIS A 25 -1.53 0.17 -27.33
C HIS A 25 -1.87 1.05 -26.12
N ALA A 26 -3.05 1.67 -26.12
CA ALA A 26 -3.55 2.44 -24.97
C ALA A 26 -3.75 1.55 -23.72
N ILE A 27 -4.26 0.32 -23.91
CA ILE A 27 -4.47 -0.65 -22.83
C ILE A 27 -3.13 -1.09 -22.22
N GLU A 28 -2.11 -1.35 -23.05
CA GLU A 28 -0.77 -1.70 -22.60
C GLU A 28 -0.14 -0.60 -21.74
N LEU A 29 -0.18 0.65 -22.23
CA LEU A 29 0.34 1.81 -21.49
C LEU A 29 -0.42 2.04 -20.17
N PHE A 30 -1.74 1.83 -20.17
CA PHE A 30 -2.54 1.92 -18.96
C PHE A 30 -2.15 0.87 -17.92
N ASN A 31 -1.98 -0.40 -18.33
CA ASN A 31 -1.57 -1.48 -17.43
C ASN A 31 -0.18 -1.24 -16.85
N ILE A 32 0.76 -0.77 -17.67
CA ILE A 32 2.11 -0.37 -17.24
C ILE A 32 2.03 0.71 -16.16
N GLY A 33 1.30 1.80 -16.42
CA GLY A 33 1.15 2.90 -15.48
C GLY A 33 0.37 2.49 -14.21
N TYR A 34 -0.63 1.62 -14.33
CA TYR A 34 -1.47 1.16 -13.21
C TYR A 34 -0.70 0.23 -12.26
N HIS A 35 0.09 -0.71 -12.76
CA HIS A 35 0.90 -1.58 -11.91
C HIS A 35 1.98 -0.82 -11.13
N LYS A 36 2.53 0.25 -11.71
CA LYS A 36 3.50 1.13 -11.05
C LYS A 36 2.85 2.14 -10.11
N LEU A 37 1.54 2.33 -10.20
CA LEU A 37 0.79 3.24 -9.35
C LEU A 37 0.71 2.65 -7.93
N GLN A 38 1.70 2.99 -7.10
CA GLN A 38 1.65 2.71 -5.66
C GLN A 38 0.57 3.59 -5.01
N LEU A 39 -0.69 3.17 -5.16
CA LEU A 39 -1.80 3.78 -4.48
C LEU A 39 -1.66 3.48 -3.00
N LYS A 40 -1.65 4.55 -2.18
CA LYS A 40 -1.76 4.39 -0.73
C LYS A 40 -3.01 3.56 -0.45
N PRO A 41 -2.92 2.52 0.41
CA PRO A 41 -4.09 1.72 0.75
C PRO A 41 -5.19 2.62 1.29
N SER A 42 -6.44 2.33 0.92
CA SER A 42 -7.60 3.06 1.41
C SER A 42 -7.62 3.08 2.94
N LYS A 43 -8.30 4.07 3.56
CA LYS A 43 -8.40 4.19 5.03
C LYS A 43 -8.76 2.86 5.70
N ARG A 44 -9.69 2.09 5.11
CA ARG A 44 -10.11 0.77 5.62
C ARG A 44 -8.99 -0.27 5.53
N LYS A 45 -8.33 -0.41 4.37
CA LYS A 45 -7.18 -1.33 4.18
C LYS A 45 -5.99 -0.95 5.07
N ARG A 46 -5.74 0.35 5.28
CA ARG A 46 -4.70 0.84 6.18
C ARG A 46 -4.98 0.43 7.63
N ARG A 47 -6.21 0.60 8.10
CA ARG A 47 -6.62 0.18 9.45
C ARG A 47 -6.45 -1.32 9.66
N THR A 48 -6.89 -2.15 8.72
CA THR A 48 -6.72 -3.60 8.81
C THR A 48 -5.25 -4.01 8.82
N ASN A 49 -4.41 -3.39 8.00
CA ASN A 49 -2.97 -3.68 7.97
C ASN A 49 -2.26 -3.23 9.25
N GLN A 50 -2.61 -2.06 9.80
CA GLN A 50 -2.12 -1.62 11.10
C GLN A 50 -2.51 -2.58 12.20
N LEU A 51 -3.79 -3.00 12.26
CA LEU A 51 -4.25 -4.00 13.22
C LEU A 51 -3.43 -5.30 13.10
N LYS A 52 -3.25 -5.83 11.88
CA LYS A 52 -2.44 -7.02 11.61
C LYS A 52 -0.98 -6.86 12.07
N LEU A 53 -0.33 -5.73 11.75
CA LEU A 53 1.04 -5.47 12.18
C LEU A 53 1.15 -5.38 13.70
N THR A 54 0.22 -4.66 14.35
CA THR A 54 0.23 -4.56 15.82
C THR A 54 -0.01 -5.89 16.50
N THR A 55 -0.85 -6.76 15.93
CA THR A 55 -1.06 -8.11 16.46
C THR A 55 0.16 -8.99 16.25
N VAL A 56 0.81 -8.94 15.09
CA VAL A 56 2.04 -9.71 14.83
C VAL A 56 3.16 -9.27 15.78
N LEU A 57 3.37 -7.95 15.94
CA LEU A 57 4.37 -7.43 16.89
C LEU A 57 4.05 -7.80 18.33
N ARG A 58 2.76 -7.83 18.71
CA ARG A 58 2.34 -8.30 20.03
C ARG A 58 2.70 -9.77 20.24
N LEU A 59 2.38 -10.63 19.27
CA LEU A 59 2.68 -12.06 19.33
C LEU A 59 4.18 -12.32 19.40
N ILE A 60 4.99 -11.58 18.64
CA ILE A 60 6.45 -11.65 18.70
C ILE A 60 6.94 -11.28 20.11
N ARG A 61 6.43 -10.20 20.70
CA ARG A 61 6.80 -9.81 22.09
C ARG A 61 6.36 -10.82 23.14
N GLU A 62 5.18 -11.43 22.96
CA GLU A 62 4.70 -12.51 23.84
C GLU A 62 5.58 -13.76 23.70
N ALA A 63 6.03 -14.10 22.49
CA ALA A 63 6.91 -15.23 22.21
C ALA A 63 8.36 -15.00 22.68
N GLU A 64 8.87 -13.77 22.59
CA GLU A 64 10.24 -13.40 23.00
C GLU A 64 10.39 -13.30 24.53
N GLY A 65 9.33 -13.52 25.32
CA GLY A 65 9.40 -13.53 26.78
C GLY A 65 9.78 -12.18 27.42
N THR A 66 9.88 -11.11 26.63
CA THR A 66 10.22 -9.75 27.10
C THR A 66 9.06 -9.07 27.84
N GLY A 67 7.94 -9.77 28.02
CA GLY A 67 6.76 -9.35 28.76
C GLY A 67 6.91 -9.38 30.28
N THR A 68 7.95 -8.80 30.86
CA THR A 68 8.03 -8.58 32.32
C THR A 68 7.16 -7.41 32.81
N ARG A 69 6.40 -6.75 31.93
CA ARG A 69 5.39 -5.76 32.30
C ARG A 69 3.99 -6.33 32.14
N SER A 70 3.48 -6.96 33.20
CA SER A 70 2.05 -7.13 33.39
C SER A 70 1.43 -5.76 33.67
N LEU A 71 0.91 -5.10 32.62
CA LEU A 71 0.02 -3.97 32.86
C LEU A 71 -1.32 -4.57 33.32
N PRO A 72 -1.81 -4.25 34.52
CA PRO A 72 -3.07 -4.78 35.00
C PRO A 72 -4.18 -4.37 34.02
N PHE A 73 -5.04 -5.33 33.67
CA PHE A 73 -6.20 -5.08 32.83
C PHE A 73 -7.07 -3.99 33.45
N LYS A 74 -7.13 -2.81 32.82
CA LYS A 74 -7.98 -1.70 33.25
C LYS A 74 -9.21 -1.63 32.35
N ARG A 75 -10.36 -2.02 32.91
CA ARG A 75 -11.66 -1.94 32.24
C ARG A 75 -11.92 -0.48 31.83
N ARG A 76 -12.18 -0.24 30.55
CA ARG A 76 -12.50 1.09 30.01
C ARG A 76 -13.86 1.53 30.58
N LYS A 77 -13.93 2.75 31.13
CA LYS A 77 -15.21 3.35 31.55
C LYS A 77 -16.12 3.46 30.31
N ARG A 78 -17.30 2.86 30.40
CA ARG A 78 -18.40 3.10 29.47
C ARG A 78 -19.07 4.41 29.85
#